data_AF-A0A0Q5V7A9-F1
#
_entry.id   AF-A0A0Q5V7A9-F1
#
_cell.length_a   1.000
_cell.length_b   1.000
_cell.length_c   1.000
_cell.angle_alpha   90.00
_cell.angle_beta   90.00
_cell.angle_gamma   90.00
#
_symmetry.space_group_name_H-M   'P 1'
#
loop_
_entity.id
_entity.type
_entity.pdbx_description
1 polymer ?
#
loop_
_entity_poly.entity_id
_entity_poly.type
_entity_poly.pdbx_seq_one_letter_code
_entity_poly.pdbx_strand_id
1 'polypeptide(L)'
;MSCGIALVASLLLTDPSVALAASQPMAVAGAPVSVASEPLFSDIVSRSRSLKAIVDGWMVSGAADADGFVTGPTFAAFKTDAHALSERDMQGHLILKERGTDGDLKCILRGISEDMTLKVQAVEAAPTAEARRGALNDLSYLLNDNDEVITSPPAPAA
;
A
#
# COMPACT_ATOMS: atom_id res chain seq x y z
N MET A 1 -52.25 -13.21 -25.00
CA MET A 1 -52.17 -11.79 -24.57
C MET A 1 -50.73 -11.53 -24.13
N SER A 2 -49.80 -11.34 -25.06
CA SER A 2 -48.36 -11.14 -24.78
C SER A 2 -47.87 -9.89 -25.50
N CYS A 3 -48.06 -8.72 -24.89
CA CYS A 3 -47.49 -7.45 -25.37
C CYS A 3 -46.83 -6.64 -24.25
N GLY A 4 -46.50 -7.24 -23.10
CA GLY A 4 -46.01 -6.51 -21.92
C GLY A 4 -44.48 -6.48 -21.73
N ILE A 5 -43.70 -7.27 -22.46
CA ILE A 5 -42.28 -7.51 -22.10
C ILE A 5 -41.30 -6.68 -22.96
N ALA A 6 -41.75 -6.04 -24.04
CA ALA A 6 -40.85 -5.35 -24.97
C ALA A 6 -40.40 -3.95 -24.52
N LEU A 7 -41.04 -3.33 -23.52
CA LEU A 7 -40.80 -1.93 -23.15
C LEU A 7 -39.73 -1.70 -22.08
N VAL A 8 -39.27 -2.75 -21.38
CA VAL A 8 -38.28 -2.59 -20.30
C VAL A 8 -36.83 -2.62 -20.83
N ALA A 9 -36.59 -3.22 -22.00
CA ALA A 9 -35.26 -3.29 -22.60
C ALA A 9 -34.78 -1.93 -23.17
N SER A 10 -35.70 -1.05 -23.54
CA SER A 10 -35.38 0.23 -24.20
C SER A 10 -34.88 1.31 -23.23
N LEU A 11 -35.19 1.18 -21.93
CA LEU A 11 -34.84 2.17 -20.90
C LEU A 11 -33.44 1.95 -20.28
N LEU A 12 -32.85 0.77 -20.46
CA LEU A 12 -31.51 0.45 -19.94
C LEU A 12 -30.36 0.95 -20.85
N LEU A 13 -30.67 1.34 -22.09
CA LEU A 13 -29.67 1.78 -23.07
C LEU A 13 -29.37 3.29 -23.02
N THR A 14 -30.15 4.06 -22.26
CA THR A 14 -29.92 5.51 -22.07
C THR A 14 -29.18 5.83 -20.79
N ASP A 15 -28.86 4.84 -19.96
CA ASP A 15 -28.11 5.06 -18.72
C ASP A 15 -26.61 5.15 -19.04
N PRO A 16 -25.97 6.33 -18.89
CA PRO A 16 -24.53 6.48 -19.10
C PRO A 16 -23.71 5.54 -18.20
N SER A 17 -24.28 5.10 -17.07
CA SER A 17 -23.66 4.13 -16.15
C SER A 17 -23.56 2.74 -16.76
N VAL A 18 -24.50 2.33 -17.62
CA VAL A 18 -24.47 1.05 -18.34
C VAL A 18 -23.42 1.08 -19.44
N ALA A 19 -23.27 2.22 -20.13
CA ALA A 19 -22.20 2.40 -21.13
C ALA A 19 -20.81 2.38 -20.50
N LEU A 20 -20.63 2.97 -19.30
CA LEU A 20 -19.39 2.87 -18.53
C LEU A 20 -19.14 1.43 -18.05
N ALA A 21 -20.15 0.72 -17.55
CA ALA A 21 -20.01 -0.65 -17.09
C ALA A 21 -19.65 -1.63 -18.23
N ALA A 22 -20.20 -1.43 -19.43
CA ALA A 22 -19.89 -2.24 -20.60
C ALA A 22 -18.47 -2.00 -21.17
N SER A 23 -17.84 -0.88 -20.83
CA SER A 23 -16.47 -0.56 -21.22
C SER A 23 -15.41 -1.19 -20.30
N GLN A 24 -15.82 -1.76 -19.16
CA GLN A 24 -14.89 -2.44 -18.27
C GLN A 24 -14.59 -3.85 -18.80
N PRO A 25 -13.32 -4.26 -18.85
CA PRO A 25 -12.97 -5.64 -19.19
C PRO A 25 -13.68 -6.59 -18.23
N MET A 26 -14.24 -7.68 -18.78
CA MET A 26 -14.91 -8.71 -17.99
C MET A 26 -14.00 -9.18 -16.85
N ALA A 27 -14.52 -9.16 -15.62
CA ALA A 27 -13.85 -9.78 -14.49
C ALA A 27 -13.54 -11.24 -14.83
N VAL A 28 -12.26 -11.62 -14.80
CA VAL A 28 -11.83 -12.99 -15.05
C VAL A 28 -12.30 -13.84 -13.88
N ALA A 29 -13.20 -14.79 -14.15
CA ALA A 29 -13.66 -15.73 -13.14
C ALA A 29 -12.46 -16.52 -12.59
N GLY A 30 -12.18 -16.38 -11.28
CA GLY A 30 -11.04 -17.00 -10.60
C GLY A 30 -9.84 -16.08 -10.35
N ALA A 31 -9.87 -14.81 -10.79
CA ALA A 31 -8.89 -13.83 -10.33
C ALA A 31 -9.00 -13.66 -8.79
N PRO A 32 -7.88 -13.60 -8.04
CA PRO A 32 -7.93 -13.31 -6.62
C PRO A 32 -8.71 -12.01 -6.38
N VAL A 33 -9.50 -11.94 -5.32
CA VAL A 33 -10.20 -10.69 -4.98
C VAL A 33 -9.17 -9.71 -4.46
N SER A 34 -9.11 -8.51 -5.05
CA SER A 34 -8.25 -7.44 -4.55
C SER A 34 -8.71 -7.01 -3.16
N VAL A 35 -7.76 -6.88 -2.23
CA VAL A 35 -7.99 -6.38 -0.88
C VAL A 35 -7.80 -4.86 -0.77
N ALA A 36 -7.39 -4.19 -1.85
CA ALA A 36 -6.98 -2.79 -1.83
C ALA A 36 -8.08 -1.83 -1.31
N SER A 37 -9.34 -2.16 -1.58
CA SER A 37 -10.50 -1.35 -1.14
C SER A 37 -10.97 -1.69 0.27
N GLU A 38 -10.41 -2.71 0.92
CA GLU A 38 -10.77 -3.05 2.28
C GLU A 38 -10.20 -2.00 3.28
N PRO A 39 -10.92 -1.67 4.37
CA PRO A 39 -10.53 -0.57 5.26
C PRO A 39 -9.12 -0.67 5.85
N LEU A 40 -8.66 -1.87 6.21
CA LEU A 40 -7.31 -2.06 6.74
C LEU A 40 -6.24 -1.76 5.68
N PHE A 41 -6.38 -2.36 4.51
CA PHE A 41 -5.36 -2.30 3.46
C PHE A 41 -5.32 -0.92 2.80
N SER A 42 -6.46 -0.26 2.63
CA SER A 42 -6.51 1.13 2.19
C SER A 42 -5.86 2.10 3.19
N ASP A 43 -5.99 1.85 4.50
CA ASP A 43 -5.28 2.63 5.51
C ASP A 43 -3.76 2.38 5.47
N ILE A 44 -3.31 1.12 5.32
CA ILE A 44 -1.89 0.78 5.12
C ILE A 44 -1.32 1.59 3.93
N VAL A 45 -1.99 1.52 2.78
CA VAL A 45 -1.60 2.28 1.57
C VAL A 45 -1.50 3.78 1.87
N SER A 46 -2.50 4.36 2.52
CA SER A 46 -2.51 5.79 2.85
C SER A 46 -1.33 6.18 3.76
N ARG A 47 -0.99 5.34 4.74
CA ARG A 47 0.12 5.57 5.66
C ARG A 47 1.47 5.42 4.97
N SER A 48 1.64 4.37 4.18
CA SER A 48 2.84 4.12 3.38
C SER A 48 3.16 5.31 2.47
N ARG A 49 2.16 5.82 1.74
CA ARG A 49 2.30 7.02 0.90
C ARG A 49 2.68 8.26 1.69
N SER A 50 2.05 8.47 2.85
CA SER A 50 2.31 9.64 3.70
C SER A 50 3.74 9.62 4.25
N LEU A 51 4.19 8.47 4.75
CA LEU A 51 5.55 8.29 5.24
C LEU A 51 6.59 8.40 4.12
N LYS A 52 6.30 7.84 2.94
CA LYS A 52 7.17 7.99 1.77
C LYS A 52 7.34 9.46 1.39
N ALA A 53 6.24 10.22 1.35
CA ALA A 53 6.31 11.65 1.04
C ALA A 53 7.15 12.43 2.06
N ILE A 54 7.13 12.04 3.34
CA ILE A 54 8.00 12.62 4.37
C ILE A 54 9.47 12.31 4.08
N VAL A 55 9.80 11.04 3.84
CA VAL A 55 11.18 10.61 3.52
C VAL A 55 11.71 11.30 2.28
N ASP A 56 10.93 11.31 1.19
CA ASP A 56 11.29 11.98 -0.06
C ASP A 56 11.46 13.49 0.15
N GLY A 57 10.60 14.11 0.95
CA GLY A 57 10.71 15.52 1.32
C GLY A 57 12.02 15.84 2.07
N TRP A 58 12.45 14.98 2.99
CA TRP A 58 13.74 15.14 3.67
C TRP A 58 14.93 14.98 2.71
N MET A 59 14.85 14.03 1.78
CA MET A 59 15.90 13.82 0.78
C MET A 59 16.02 15.01 -0.18
N VAL A 60 14.90 15.58 -0.63
CA VAL A 60 14.87 16.74 -1.54
C VAL A 60 15.35 18.01 -0.83
N SER A 61 14.92 18.24 0.40
CA SER A 61 15.27 19.46 1.16
C SER A 61 16.66 19.41 1.80
N GLY A 62 17.26 18.22 1.91
CA GLY A 62 18.47 18.01 2.70
C GLY A 62 18.23 18.10 4.21
N ALA A 63 16.97 18.11 4.68
CA ALA A 63 16.65 18.19 6.11
C ALA A 63 17.27 17.05 6.92
N ALA A 64 17.43 15.88 6.30
CA ALA A 64 18.11 14.74 6.92
C ALA A 64 19.60 14.98 7.18
N ASP A 65 20.25 15.95 6.54
CA ASP A 65 21.69 16.21 6.71
C ASP A 65 21.99 17.04 7.97
N ALA A 66 20.98 17.64 8.59
CA ALA A 66 21.14 18.49 9.77
C ALA A 66 21.69 17.72 10.97
N ASP A 67 22.53 18.41 11.76
CA ASP A 67 23.02 17.88 13.02
C ASP A 67 21.85 17.56 13.97
N GLY A 68 21.90 16.37 14.59
CA GLY A 68 20.85 15.93 15.49
C GLY A 68 19.54 15.52 14.80
N PHE A 69 19.50 15.36 13.47
CA PHE A 69 18.29 14.92 12.76
C PHE A 69 17.63 13.69 13.40
N VAL A 70 18.41 12.62 13.65
CA VAL A 70 17.91 11.35 14.20
C VAL A 70 17.54 11.41 15.68
N THR A 71 18.00 12.42 16.42
CA THR A 71 17.60 12.66 17.82
C THR A 71 16.48 13.71 17.92
N GLY A 72 16.12 14.33 16.81
CA GLY A 72 15.11 15.39 16.73
C GLY A 72 13.68 14.87 16.82
N PRO A 73 12.72 15.74 17.20
CA PRO A 73 11.32 15.37 17.38
C PRO A 73 10.65 14.90 16.09
N THR A 74 11.07 15.46 14.94
CA THR A 74 10.53 15.10 13.62
C THR A 74 10.83 13.64 13.27
N PHE A 75 12.06 13.19 13.49
CA PHE A 75 12.42 11.79 13.26
C PHE A 75 11.80 10.87 14.32
N ALA A 76 11.72 11.30 15.58
CA ALA A 76 11.05 10.53 16.62
C ALA A 76 9.56 10.25 16.30
N ALA A 77 8.82 11.27 15.84
CA ALA A 77 7.43 11.11 15.41
C ALA A 77 7.32 10.14 14.22
N PHE A 78 8.19 10.29 13.23
CA PHE A 78 8.24 9.37 12.10
C PHE A 78 8.50 7.91 12.52
N LYS A 79 9.40 7.66 13.48
CA LYS A 79 9.64 6.30 14.01
C LYS A 79 8.37 5.70 14.62
N THR A 80 7.60 6.49 15.37
CA THR A 80 6.31 6.04 15.92
C THR A 80 5.33 5.67 14.82
N ASP A 81 5.20 6.51 13.80
CA ASP A 81 4.29 6.24 12.69
C ASP A 81 4.72 5.04 11.84
N ALA A 82 6.02 4.87 11.60
CA ALA A 82 6.58 3.72 10.89
C ALA A 82 6.40 2.40 11.67
N HIS A 83 6.54 2.43 13.00
CA HIS A 83 6.21 1.28 13.85
C HIS A 83 4.73 0.94 13.75
N ALA A 84 3.84 1.94 13.82
CA ALA A 84 2.41 1.71 13.71
C ALA A 84 2.00 1.15 12.33
N LEU A 85 2.71 1.53 11.26
CA LEU A 85 2.54 0.93 9.93
C LEU A 85 2.99 -0.54 9.92
N SER A 86 4.16 -0.84 10.45
CA SER A 86 4.68 -2.21 10.58
C SER A 86 3.70 -3.14 11.33
N GLU A 87 3.09 -2.67 12.41
CA GLU A 87 2.07 -3.43 13.14
C GLU A 87 0.81 -3.70 12.31
N ARG A 88 0.39 -2.73 11.48
CA ARG A 88 -0.75 -2.90 10.56
C ARG A 88 -0.44 -3.88 9.44
N ASP A 89 0.77 -3.88 8.91
CA ASP A 89 1.21 -4.87 7.92
C ASP A 89 1.17 -6.28 8.51
N MET A 90 1.65 -6.45 9.74
CA MET A 90 1.54 -7.72 10.47
C MET A 90 0.08 -8.11 10.72
N GLN A 91 -0.79 -7.15 11.05
CA GLN A 91 -2.23 -7.41 11.16
C GLN A 91 -2.83 -7.87 9.83
N GLY A 92 -2.44 -7.25 8.71
CA GLY A 92 -2.84 -7.66 7.36
C GLY A 92 -2.41 -9.10 7.06
N HIS A 93 -1.16 -9.45 7.38
CA HIS A 93 -0.66 -10.84 7.30
C HIS A 93 -1.54 -11.82 8.07
N LEU A 94 -1.85 -11.51 9.33
CA LEU A 94 -2.63 -12.39 10.21
C LEU A 94 -4.07 -12.58 9.72
N ILE A 95 -4.72 -11.52 9.23
CA ILE A 95 -6.08 -11.60 8.68
C ILE A 95 -6.10 -12.45 7.41
N LEU A 96 -5.14 -12.25 6.49
CA LEU A 96 -5.06 -13.07 5.28
C LEU A 96 -4.79 -14.54 5.61
N LYS A 97 -3.96 -14.81 6.62
CA LYS A 97 -3.72 -16.16 7.13
C LYS A 97 -5.00 -16.80 7.68
N GLU A 98 -5.77 -16.06 8.48
CA GLU A 98 -7.03 -16.55 9.07
C GLU A 98 -8.08 -16.88 8.00
N ARG A 99 -8.15 -16.09 6.93
CA ARG A 99 -9.04 -16.33 5.78
C ARG A 99 -8.64 -17.54 4.94
N GLY A 100 -7.50 -18.17 5.24
CA GLY A 100 -6.94 -19.24 4.41
C GLY A 100 -6.45 -18.74 3.04
N THR A 101 -6.18 -17.43 2.91
CA THR A 101 -5.60 -16.88 1.69
C THR A 101 -4.15 -17.35 1.60
N ASP A 102 -3.87 -18.20 0.61
CA ASP A 102 -2.53 -18.71 0.36
C ASP A 102 -1.88 -18.02 -0.83
N GLY A 103 -1.81 -16.67 -0.76
CA GLY A 103 -1.20 -15.83 -1.77
C GLY A 103 0.06 -15.13 -1.27
N ASP A 104 0.91 -14.70 -2.22
CA ASP A 104 2.17 -14.01 -1.97
C ASP A 104 2.00 -12.79 -1.07
N LEU A 105 0.90 -12.03 -1.26
CA LEU A 105 0.60 -10.83 -0.47
C LEU A 105 0.66 -11.09 1.05
N LYS A 106 0.14 -12.22 1.53
CA LYS A 106 0.21 -12.59 2.96
C LYS A 106 1.67 -12.61 3.44
N CYS A 107 2.55 -13.28 2.70
CA CYS A 107 3.94 -13.43 3.10
C CYS A 107 4.74 -12.13 2.90
N ILE A 108 4.42 -11.37 1.86
CA ILE A 108 4.99 -10.05 1.57
C ILE A 108 4.71 -9.08 2.71
N LEU A 109 3.46 -8.98 3.20
CA LEU A 109 3.13 -8.07 4.31
C LEU A 109 3.90 -8.38 5.59
N ARG A 110 4.14 -9.65 5.89
CA ARG A 110 5.02 -10.03 7.00
C ARG A 110 6.46 -9.54 6.77
N GLY A 111 7.01 -9.78 5.57
CA GLY A 111 8.36 -9.34 5.22
C GLY A 111 8.51 -7.82 5.31
N ILE A 112 7.55 -7.06 4.78
CA ILE A 112 7.54 -5.60 4.85
C ILE A 112 7.45 -5.11 6.30
N SER A 113 6.59 -5.72 7.12
CA SER A 113 6.47 -5.41 8.55
C SER A 113 7.82 -5.54 9.26
N GLU A 114 8.51 -6.66 9.04
CA GLU A 114 9.83 -6.96 9.63
C GLU A 114 10.90 -5.99 9.10
N ASP A 115 10.95 -5.77 7.79
CA ASP A 115 11.91 -4.89 7.13
C ASP A 115 11.73 -3.42 7.52
N MET A 116 10.50 -2.96 7.78
CA MET A 116 10.23 -1.57 8.20
C MET A 116 11.05 -1.21 9.44
N THR A 117 11.06 -2.11 10.41
CA THR A 117 11.84 -1.94 11.65
C THR A 117 13.34 -1.85 11.35
N LEU A 118 13.84 -2.72 10.46
CA LEU A 118 15.25 -2.75 10.09
C LEU A 118 15.68 -1.50 9.31
N LYS A 119 14.85 -1.01 8.37
CA LYS A 119 15.16 0.17 7.56
C LYS A 119 15.16 1.45 8.40
N VAL A 120 14.22 1.59 9.34
CA VAL A 120 14.22 2.72 10.29
C VAL A 120 15.48 2.70 11.18
N GLN A 121 15.87 1.53 11.69
CA GLN A 121 17.12 1.39 12.46
C GLN A 121 18.36 1.72 11.63
N ALA A 122 18.38 1.36 10.34
CA ALA A 122 19.48 1.70 9.45
C ALA A 122 19.65 3.22 9.27
N VAL A 123 18.54 3.97 9.18
CA VAL A 123 18.58 5.45 9.15
C VAL A 123 19.12 6.01 10.46
N GLU A 124 18.70 5.47 11.60
CA GLU A 124 19.14 5.89 12.93
C GLU A 124 20.62 5.60 13.20
N ALA A 125 21.11 4.43 12.75
CA ALA A 125 22.48 3.97 12.96
C ALA A 125 23.48 4.50 11.92
N ALA A 126 23.02 5.21 10.89
CA ALA A 126 23.87 5.67 9.80
C ALA A 126 24.96 6.66 10.29
N PRO A 127 26.26 6.33 10.12
CA PRO A 127 27.35 7.11 10.72
C PRO A 127 27.67 8.42 10.00
N THR A 128 27.18 8.58 8.77
CA THR A 128 27.44 9.75 7.92
C THR A 128 26.15 10.22 7.25
N ALA A 129 26.12 11.48 6.80
CA ALA A 129 25.00 12.00 6.02
C ALA A 129 24.77 11.18 4.73
N GLU A 130 25.85 10.74 4.07
CA GLU A 130 25.74 9.90 2.87
C GLU A 130 25.18 8.51 3.16
N ALA A 131 25.65 7.84 4.22
CA ALA A 131 25.08 6.56 4.64
C ALA A 131 23.59 6.70 5.00
N ARG A 132 23.23 7.81 5.64
CA ARG A 132 21.84 8.10 6.03
C ARG A 132 20.96 8.36 4.81
N ARG A 133 21.47 9.06 3.79
CA ARG A 133 20.77 9.24 2.51
C ARG A 133 20.52 7.89 1.81
N GLY A 134 21.50 6.99 1.81
CA GLY A 134 21.32 5.62 1.31
C GLY A 134 20.22 4.87 2.06
N ALA A 135 20.25 4.88 3.40
CA ALA A 135 19.23 4.23 4.23
C ALA A 135 17.82 4.84 4.04
N LEU A 136 17.72 6.16 3.85
CA LEU A 136 16.45 6.83 3.54
C LEU A 136 15.92 6.42 2.16
N ASN A 137 16.79 6.23 1.18
CA ASN A 137 16.39 5.76 -0.15
C ASN A 137 15.82 4.33 -0.08
N ASP A 138 16.48 3.42 0.65
CA ASP A 138 15.98 2.07 0.88
C ASP A 138 14.64 2.06 1.62
N LEU A 139 14.48 2.93 2.63
CA LEU A 139 13.23 3.07 3.35
C LEU A 139 12.11 3.64 2.45
N SER A 140 12.43 4.59 1.58
CA SER A 140 11.49 5.14 0.60
C SER A 140 11.02 4.08 -0.39
N TYR A 141 11.90 3.19 -0.84
CA TYR A 141 11.51 2.05 -1.68
C TYR A 141 10.62 1.06 -0.94
N LEU A 142 10.95 0.67 0.30
CA LEU A 142 10.11 -0.23 1.07
C LEU A 142 8.68 0.34 1.28
N LEU A 143 8.58 1.64 1.55
CA LEU A 143 7.29 2.33 1.69
C LEU A 143 6.51 2.36 0.37
N ASN A 144 7.20 2.45 -0.76
CA ASN A 144 6.58 2.33 -2.09
C ASN A 144 6.09 0.90 -2.34
N ASP A 145 6.92 -0.11 -2.04
CA ASP A 145 6.58 -1.52 -2.21
C ASP A 145 5.31 -1.87 -1.41
N ASN A 146 5.17 -1.35 -0.19
CA ASN A 146 3.97 -1.61 0.63
C ASN A 146 2.67 -1.10 -0.01
N ASP A 147 2.73 0.04 -0.70
CA ASP A 147 1.60 0.52 -1.51
C ASP A 147 1.37 -0.36 -2.74
N GLU A 148 2.43 -0.60 -3.51
CA GLU A 148 2.34 -1.30 -4.79
C GLU A 148 1.87 -2.75 -4.64
N VAL A 149 2.30 -3.48 -3.62
CA VAL A 149 1.91 -4.89 -3.43
C VAL A 149 0.43 -5.03 -3.05
N ILE A 150 -0.16 -4.02 -2.42
CA ILE A 150 -1.59 -4.00 -2.05
C ILE A 150 -2.44 -3.54 -3.24
N THR A 151 -2.00 -2.51 -3.96
CA THR A 151 -2.80 -1.85 -5.00
C THR A 151 -2.61 -2.47 -6.38
N SER A 152 -1.53 -3.23 -6.59
CA SER A 152 -1.33 -3.95 -7.84
C SER A 152 -2.46 -4.94 -8.09
N PRO A 153 -2.94 -5.07 -9.35
CA PRO A 153 -3.87 -6.11 -9.71
C PRO A 153 -3.33 -7.48 -9.28
N PRO A 154 -4.17 -8.33 -8.68
CA PRO A 154 -3.74 -9.67 -8.30
C PRO A 154 -3.16 -10.41 -9.51
N ALA A 155 -2.03 -11.09 -9.32
CA ALA A 155 -1.43 -11.89 -10.37
C ALA A 155 -2.42 -12.96 -10.86
N PRO A 156 -2.45 -13.28 -12.16
CA PRO A 156 -3.24 -14.40 -12.68
C PRO A 156 -2.87 -15.69 -11.95
N ALA A 157 -3.85 -16.57 -11.73
CA ALA A 157 -3.56 -17.92 -11.21
C ALA A 157 -2.62 -18.64 -12.19
N ALA A 158 -1.55 -19.23 -11.64
CA ALA A 158 -0.58 -20.04 -12.38
C ALA A 158 -1.14 -21.41 -12.77
#